data_AF-A0A8I0K264-F1
#
_entry.id   AF-A0A8I0K264-F1
#
_cell.length_a   1.000
_cell.length_b   1.000
_cell.length_c   1.000
_cell.angle_alpha   90.00
_cell.angle_beta   90.00
_cell.angle_gamma   90.00
#
_symmetry.space_group_name_H-M   'P 1'
#
loop_
_entity.id
_entity.type
_entity.pdbx_description
1 polymer ?
#
loop_
_entity_poly.entity_id
_entity_poly.type
_entity_poly.pdbx_seq_one_letter_code
_entity_poly.pdbx_strand_id
1 'polypeptide(L)'
;MPEVHFDEREDAEAFVAELESQGLAHRLHRDEFAGEDDFEDAAWLVEVEATVPDLHARVERAGGWLVEAPDPSRSVPPPLPEAPRRIKRSPGH
;
A
#
# COMPACT_ATOMS: atom_id res chain seq x y z
N MET A 1 9.39 -5.96 -3.55
CA MET A 1 9.89 -5.23 -2.38
C MET A 1 8.70 -4.52 -1.77
N PRO A 2 8.51 -4.50 -0.45
CA PRO A 2 7.44 -3.70 0.16
C PRO A 2 7.57 -2.23 -0.25
N GLU A 3 6.44 -1.62 -0.55
CA GLU A 3 6.32 -0.23 -0.97
C GLU A 3 5.69 0.57 0.17
N VAL A 4 6.31 1.67 0.57
CA VAL A 4 5.76 2.58 1.57
C VAL A 4 5.33 3.84 0.85
N HIS A 5 4.10 4.26 1.08
CA HIS A 5 3.56 5.47 0.48
C HIS A 5 3.43 6.57 1.53
N PHE A 6 3.71 7.79 1.11
CA PHE A 6 3.59 9.01 1.91
C PHE A 6 2.84 10.08 1.13
N ASP A 7 1.96 10.80 1.82
CA ASP A 7 1.26 11.97 1.29
C ASP A 7 2.21 13.18 1.24
N GLU A 8 2.97 13.37 2.33
CA GLU A 8 3.90 14.49 2.50
C GLU A 8 5.33 14.09 2.08
N ARG A 9 5.99 14.97 1.32
CA ARG A 9 7.40 14.78 0.91
C ARG A 9 8.34 14.69 2.11
N GLU A 10 8.07 15.50 3.14
CA GLU A 10 8.91 15.61 4.33
C GLU A 10 8.97 14.28 5.10
N ASP A 11 7.85 13.57 5.22
CA ASP A 11 7.79 12.25 5.84
C ASP A 11 8.53 11.19 5.02
N ALA A 12 8.39 11.23 3.68
CA ALA A 12 9.14 10.34 2.80
C ALA A 12 10.65 10.56 2.91
N GLU A 13 11.11 11.82 2.93
CA GLU A 13 12.52 12.19 3.09
C GLU A 13 13.06 11.79 4.47
N ALA A 14 12.27 11.99 5.53
CA ALA A 14 12.64 11.60 6.89
C ALA A 14 12.80 10.08 7.03
N PHE A 15 11.88 9.32 6.43
CA PHE A 15 11.94 7.86 6.41
C PHE A 15 13.15 7.34 5.62
N VAL A 16 13.42 7.92 4.45
CA VAL A 16 14.63 7.60 3.66
C VAL A 16 15.90 7.90 4.46
N ALA A 17 15.98 9.04 5.14
CA ALA A 17 17.13 9.37 5.98
C ALA A 17 17.34 8.37 7.13
N GLU A 18 16.26 7.83 7.71
CA GLU A 18 16.35 6.76 8.72
C GLU A 18 16.94 5.48 8.11
N LEU A 19 16.50 5.09 6.91
CA LEU A 19 16.96 3.91 6.20
C LEU A 19 18.44 4.04 5.78
N GLU A 20 18.84 5.20 5.26
CA GLU A 20 20.23 5.54 4.93
C GLU A 20 21.14 5.41 6.16
N SER A 21 20.70 5.94 7.31
CA SER A 21 21.44 5.88 8.57
C SER A 21 21.67 4.44 9.05
N GLN A 22 20.76 3.53 8.70
CA GLN A 22 20.88 2.10 8.99
C GLN A 22 21.60 1.31 7.88
N GLY A 23 21.99 1.96 6.77
CA GLY A 23 22.63 1.32 5.63
C GLY A 23 21.72 0.37 4.86
N LEU A 24 20.40 0.62 4.92
CA LEU A 24 19.38 -0.20 4.29
C LEU A 24 19.18 0.25 2.84
N ALA A 25 19.11 -0.71 1.91
CA ALA A 25 18.81 -0.41 0.53
C ALA A 25 17.34 0.02 0.39
N HIS A 26 17.14 1.16 -0.26
CA HIS A 26 15.85 1.79 -0.43
C HIS A 26 15.80 2.52 -1.77
N ARG A 27 14.59 2.82 -2.25
CA ARG A 27 14.39 3.57 -3.49
C ARG A 27 13.17 4.48 -3.39
N LEU A 28 13.42 5.78 -3.36
CA LEU A 28 12.38 6.81 -3.41
C LEU A 28 12.01 7.12 -4.87
N HIS A 29 10.72 7.09 -5.17
CA HIS A 29 10.17 7.56 -6.43
C HIS A 29 8.78 8.17 -6.20
N ARG A 30 8.24 8.89 -7.20
CA ARG A 30 6.90 9.48 -7.13
C ARG A 30 6.01 8.75 -8.13
N ASP A 31 4.79 8.37 -7.72
CA ASP A 31 3.87 7.73 -8.66
C ASP A 31 3.37 8.78 -9.67
N GLU A 32 3.71 8.59 -10.95
CA GLU A 32 3.20 9.43 -12.06
C GLU A 32 1.94 8.82 -12.70
N PHE A 33 1.34 7.78 -12.10
CA PHE A 33 0.35 6.93 -12.77
C PHE A 33 -1.12 7.29 -12.55
N ALA A 34 -1.43 8.52 -12.12
CA ALA A 34 -2.80 8.98 -11.91
C ALA A 34 -3.17 10.23 -12.74
N GLY A 35 -2.98 10.16 -14.06
CA GLY A 35 -3.74 10.98 -15.02
C GLY A 35 -3.28 12.44 -15.22
N GLU A 36 -3.49 12.93 -16.44
CA GLU A 36 -3.35 14.34 -16.80
C GLU A 36 -4.21 15.20 -15.85
N ASP A 37 -3.59 16.13 -15.11
CA ASP A 37 -4.19 17.24 -14.31
C ASP A 37 -4.20 17.14 -12.78
N ASP A 38 -3.60 16.14 -12.12
CA ASP A 38 -3.44 16.14 -10.65
C ASP A 38 -2.04 15.68 -10.20
N PHE A 39 -1.05 16.54 -10.42
CA PHE A 39 0.30 16.36 -9.87
C PHE A 39 0.41 16.78 -8.40
N GLU A 40 -0.69 17.28 -7.83
CA GLU A 40 -0.77 17.82 -6.47
C GLU A 40 -1.12 16.74 -5.43
N ASP A 41 -1.75 15.63 -5.84
CA ASP A 41 -2.11 14.48 -4.98
C ASP A 41 -1.19 13.24 -5.16
N ALA A 42 -0.10 13.38 -5.91
CA ALA A 42 0.79 12.25 -6.20
C ALA A 42 1.60 11.83 -4.95
N ALA A 43 1.30 10.64 -4.43
CA ALA A 43 1.99 10.06 -3.27
C ALA A 43 3.48 9.74 -3.57
N TRP A 44 4.32 9.92 -2.54
CA TRP A 44 5.73 9.55 -2.54
C TRP A 44 5.88 8.07 -2.17
N LEU A 45 6.55 7.31 -3.04
CA LEU A 45 6.78 5.88 -2.92
C LEU A 45 8.21 5.59 -2.47
N VAL A 46 8.37 4.86 -1.37
CA VAL A 46 9.65 4.35 -0.88
C VAL A 46 9.63 2.82 -0.93
N GLU A 47 10.35 2.24 -1.89
CA GLU A 47 10.62 0.81 -1.89
C GLU A 47 11.69 0.50 -0.86
N VAL A 48 11.45 -0.50 -0.01
CA VAL A 48 12.41 -0.94 1.01
C VAL A 48 12.72 -2.42 0.83
N GLU A 49 13.94 -2.82 1.13
CA GLU A 49 14.28 -4.24 1.22
C GLU A 49 13.36 -4.97 2.21
N ALA A 50 12.84 -6.14 1.81
CA ALA A 50 11.90 -6.92 2.64
C ALA A 50 12.52 -7.47 3.94
N THR A 51 13.82 -7.30 4.13
CA THR A 51 14.57 -7.78 5.30
C THR A 51 14.57 -6.80 6.48
N VAL A 52 13.90 -5.64 6.35
CA VAL A 52 13.80 -4.65 7.44
C VAL A 52 12.90 -5.18 8.57
N PRO A 53 13.44 -5.52 9.74
CA PRO A 53 12.62 -5.95 10.87
C PRO A 53 11.80 -4.78 11.38
N ASP A 54 10.52 -4.96 11.74
CA ASP A 54 9.68 -3.88 12.28
C ASP A 54 9.32 -2.77 11.26
N LEU A 55 9.40 -3.06 9.96
CA LEU A 55 9.07 -2.10 8.89
C LEU A 55 7.68 -1.47 9.08
N HIS A 56 6.66 -2.28 9.38
CA HIS A 56 5.28 -1.80 9.58
C HIS A 56 5.19 -0.73 10.68
N ALA A 57 5.79 -0.98 11.85
CA ALA A 57 5.75 -0.03 12.95
C ALA A 57 6.55 1.25 12.66
N ARG A 58 7.65 1.18 11.90
CA ARG A 58 8.36 2.37 11.44
C ARG A 58 7.51 3.22 10.49
N VAL A 59 6.83 2.57 9.55
CA VAL A 59 5.93 3.22 8.58
C VAL A 59 4.79 3.93 9.31
N GLU A 60 4.13 3.26 10.26
CA GLU A 60 3.07 3.87 11.06
C GLU A 60 3.56 5.08 11.87
N ARG A 61 4.80 5.05 12.37
CA ARG A 61 5.40 6.19 13.09
C ARG A 61 5.75 7.37 12.19
N ALA A 62 6.11 7.09 10.94
CA ALA A 62 6.41 8.08 9.93
C ALA A 62 5.14 8.59 9.21
N GLY A 63 3.94 8.17 9.61
CA GLY A 63 2.69 8.59 8.98
C GLY A 63 2.44 8.01 7.59
N GLY A 64 3.26 7.04 7.15
CA GLY A 64 3.09 6.37 5.87
C GLY A 64 2.15 5.17 5.95
N TRP A 65 1.82 4.61 4.80
CA TRP A 65 1.12 3.33 4.70
C TRP A 65 1.97 2.30 3.93
N LEU A 66 2.08 1.11 4.51
CA LEU A 66 2.80 0.00 3.90
C LEU A 66 1.87 -0.71 2.91
N VAL A 67 2.27 -0.74 1.64
CA VAL A 67 1.65 -1.51 0.58
C VAL A 67 2.50 -2.76 0.37
N GLU A 68 2.00 -3.86 0.90
CA GLU A 68 2.53 -5.18 0.60
C GLU A 68 2.11 -5.53 -0.83
N ALA A 69 3.09 -5.64 -1.74
CA ALA A 69 2.82 -6.17 -3.08
C ALA A 69 2.08 -7.50 -2.94
N PRO A 70 0.95 -7.70 -3.64
CA PRO A 70 0.12 -8.87 -3.44
C PRO A 70 0.96 -10.13 -3.67
N ASP A 71 1.09 -10.96 -2.63
CA ASP A 71 1.73 -12.27 -2.76
C ASP A 71 1.06 -13.01 -3.94
N PRO A 72 1.79 -13.37 -5.00
CA PRO A 72 1.23 -14.16 -6.10
C PRO A 72 0.78 -15.56 -5.61
N SER A 73 1.21 -15.96 -4.40
CA SER A 73 0.81 -17.18 -3.71
C SER A 73 -0.52 -17.08 -2.97
N ARG A 74 -1.16 -15.90 -2.88
CA ARG A 74 -2.45 -15.74 -2.20
C ARG A 74 -3.50 -16.52 -3.00
N SER A 75 -3.94 -17.62 -2.38
CA SER A 75 -4.69 -18.69 -3.02
C SER A 75 -5.98 -18.19 -3.66
N VAL A 76 -6.31 -18.81 -4.80
CA VAL A 76 -7.54 -18.61 -5.58
C VAL A 76 -8.75 -18.25 -4.70
N PRO A 77 -9.47 -17.16 -5.00
CA PRO A 77 -10.69 -16.84 -4.26
C PRO A 77 -11.69 -17.99 -4.41
N PRO A 78 -12.44 -18.33 -3.35
CA PRO A 78 -13.44 -19.38 -3.41
C PRO A 78 -14.46 -19.07 -4.53
N PRO A 79 -14.97 -20.09 -5.22
CA PRO A 79 -15.95 -19.87 -6.29
C PRO A 79 -17.18 -19.16 -5.74
N LEU A 80 -17.66 -18.16 -6.47
CA LEU A 80 -18.90 -17.47 -6.15
C LEU A 80 -20.08 -18.45 -6.26
N PRO A 81 -21.13 -18.28 -5.45
CA PRO A 81 -22.35 -19.05 -5.61
C PRO A 81 -22.95 -18.80 -7.01
N GLU A 82 -23.25 -19.88 -7.72
CA GLU A 82 -23.69 -19.89 -9.13
C GLU A 82 -25.08 -19.26 -9.36
N ALA A 83 -25.81 -18.93 -8.28
CA ALA A 83 -27.15 -18.37 -8.37
C ALA A 83 -27.34 -17.17 -7.43
N PRO A 84 -27.93 -16.07 -7.91
CA PRO A 84 -28.28 -14.94 -7.05
C PRO A 84 -29.32 -15.37 -6.00
N ARG A 85 -29.07 -15.05 -4.73
CA ARG A 85 -30.05 -15.25 -3.65
C ARG A 85 -31.25 -14.32 -3.84
N ARG A 86 -32.31 -14.80 -4.50
CA ARG A 86 -33.61 -14.11 -4.59
C ARG A 86 -34.32 -14.17 -3.24
N ILE A 87 -34.08 -13.17 -2.39
CA ILE A 87 -34.93 -12.85 -1.23
C ILE A 87 -36.21 -12.18 -1.74
N LYS A 88 -37.14 -12.97 -2.29
CA LYS A 88 -38.54 -12.52 -2.42
C LYS A 88 -39.09 -12.40 -0.99
N ARG A 89 -39.33 -11.17 -0.52
CA ARG A 89 -40.21 -10.96 0.63
C ARG A 89 -41.61 -11.44 0.22
N SER A 90 -42.10 -12.49 0.85
CA SER A 90 -43.49 -12.89 0.75
C SER A 90 -44.37 -11.75 1.25
N PRO A 91 -45.36 -11.25 0.50
CA PRO A 91 -46.47 -10.52 1.10
C PRO A 91 -47.40 -11.57 1.74
N GLY A 92 -47.23 -11.84 3.04
CA GLY A 92 -48.27 -12.46 3.87
C GLY A 92 -48.99 -11.31 4.59
N HIS A 93 -50.19 -10.94 4.14
CA HIS A 93 -51.51 -11.41 4.59
C HIS A 93 -51.86 -10.90 5.98
#